data_AF-E3S963-F1
#
_entry.id   AF-E3S963-F1
#
_cell.length_a   1.000
_cell.length_b   1.000
_cell.length_c   1.000
_cell.angle_alpha   90.00
_cell.angle_beta   90.00
_cell.angle_gamma   90.00
#
_symmetry.space_group_name_H-M   'P 1'
#
loop_
_entity.id
_entity.type
_entity.pdbx_description
1 polymer ?
#
loop_
_entity_poly.entity_id
_entity_poly.type
_entity_poly.pdbx_seq_one_letter_code
_entity_poly.pdbx_strand_id
1 'polypeptide(L)'
;MSSSASFDNTDEVRRALTKLSSAVREMKPSGAKQIPTKPDCFNLLARPVINGCRICGLPGHQSSNIKNATMCRTALISLTRYWEDMAECISFLYSHSDRFHKAVQAIEPSYDMRLDDGMEKSGDLETVLVDRMTRNFLKYTAHVSRIRAKFNVLCNEEEIGKYEEVKKLLEGFLLGGLTLSDLYQQSVAKE
;
A
#
# COMPACT_ATOMS: atom_id res chain seq x y z
N MET A 1 -32.81 -11.17 24.71
CA MET A 1 -32.34 -10.30 23.61
C MET A 1 -30.84 -10.08 23.79
N SER A 2 -30.00 -10.67 22.94
CA SER A 2 -28.54 -10.38 22.81
C SER A 2 -27.95 -11.36 21.81
N SER A 3 -27.88 -10.99 20.53
CA SER A 3 -27.11 -11.72 19.51
C SER A 3 -26.88 -10.95 18.21
N SER A 4 -27.20 -9.65 18.10
CA SER A 4 -27.00 -8.92 16.85
C SER A 4 -25.53 -8.56 16.57
N ALA A 5 -24.75 -8.21 17.61
CA ALA A 5 -23.39 -7.70 17.42
C ALA A 5 -22.34 -8.73 16.94
N SER A 6 -22.52 -10.03 17.21
CA SER A 6 -21.52 -11.05 16.85
C SER A 6 -21.60 -11.50 15.39
N PHE A 7 -22.80 -11.47 14.80
CA PHE A 7 -22.99 -11.82 13.38
C PHE A 7 -22.48 -10.71 12.46
N ASP A 8 -22.64 -9.44 12.85
CA ASP A 8 -22.19 -8.28 12.07
C ASP A 8 -20.66 -8.26 11.90
N ASN A 9 -19.90 -8.49 12.98
CA ASN A 9 -18.43 -8.51 12.92
C ASN A 9 -17.86 -9.63 12.05
N THR A 10 -18.48 -10.83 12.05
CA THR A 10 -17.99 -11.97 11.27
C THR A 10 -18.12 -11.71 9.77
N ASP A 11 -19.25 -11.13 9.35
CA ASP A 11 -19.50 -10.77 7.96
C ASP A 11 -18.61 -9.62 7.49
N GLU A 12 -18.35 -8.65 8.36
CA GLU A 12 -17.42 -7.56 8.07
C GLU A 12 -15.96 -8.05 7.97
N VAL A 13 -15.52 -8.94 8.86
CA VAL A 13 -14.19 -9.57 8.77
C VAL A 13 -14.06 -10.31 7.45
N ARG A 14 -15.07 -11.08 7.04
CA ARG A 14 -15.06 -11.79 5.75
C ARG A 14 -15.01 -10.81 4.56
N ARG A 15 -15.76 -9.70 4.61
CA ARG A 15 -15.73 -8.65 3.57
C ARG A 15 -14.37 -8.00 3.47
N ALA A 16 -13.76 -7.62 4.59
CA ALA A 16 -12.43 -7.02 4.64
C ALA A 16 -11.35 -8.00 4.14
N LEU A 17 -11.38 -9.26 4.57
CA LEU A 17 -10.47 -10.30 4.07
C LEU A 17 -10.63 -10.53 2.56
N THR A 18 -11.86 -10.50 2.06
CA THR A 18 -12.14 -10.63 0.62
C THR A 18 -11.56 -9.44 -0.16
N LYS A 19 -11.73 -8.21 0.36
CA LYS A 19 -11.18 -6.99 -0.25
C LYS A 19 -9.64 -7.03 -0.29
N LEU A 20 -8.98 -7.39 0.82
CA LEU A 20 -7.53 -7.57 0.85
C LEU A 20 -7.05 -8.70 -0.07
N SER A 21 -7.78 -9.82 -0.14
CA SER A 21 -7.44 -10.94 -1.03
C SER A 21 -7.52 -10.53 -2.50
N SER A 22 -8.54 -9.75 -2.90
CA SER A 22 -8.62 -9.21 -4.26
C SER A 22 -7.46 -8.26 -4.54
N ALA A 23 -7.16 -7.35 -3.60
CA ALA A 23 -6.05 -6.42 -3.71
C ALA A 23 -4.70 -7.15 -3.91
N VAL A 24 -4.41 -8.16 -3.09
CA VAL A 24 -3.18 -8.97 -3.20
C VAL A 24 -3.14 -9.75 -4.51
N ARG A 25 -4.28 -10.28 -5.00
CA ARG A 25 -4.34 -10.92 -6.32
C ARG A 25 -3.94 -9.95 -7.43
N GLU A 26 -4.37 -8.69 -7.32
CA GLU A 26 -4.08 -7.64 -8.29
C GLU A 26 -2.64 -7.13 -8.23
N MET A 27 -1.92 -7.40 -7.14
CA MET A 27 -0.47 -7.14 -7.02
C MET A 27 0.38 -8.21 -7.75
N LYS A 28 -0.22 -9.31 -8.21
CA LYS A 28 0.48 -10.32 -9.01
C LYS A 28 0.31 -10.05 -10.51
N PRO A 29 1.34 -10.28 -11.35
CA PRO A 29 1.25 -10.04 -12.79
C PRO A 29 0.05 -10.71 -13.47
N SER A 30 -0.30 -11.94 -13.07
CA SER A 30 -1.41 -12.72 -13.63
C SER A 30 -2.80 -12.25 -13.18
N GLY A 31 -2.90 -11.60 -12.01
CA GLY A 31 -4.17 -11.15 -11.44
C GLY A 31 -4.44 -9.66 -11.59
N ALA A 32 -3.48 -8.91 -12.11
CA ALA A 32 -3.54 -7.45 -12.15
C ALA A 32 -4.53 -6.93 -13.20
N LYS A 33 -5.31 -5.92 -12.82
CA LYS A 33 -6.26 -5.21 -13.70
C LYS A 33 -5.55 -4.25 -14.65
N GLN A 34 -6.14 -4.01 -15.81
CA GLN A 34 -5.68 -2.97 -16.73
C GLN A 34 -5.73 -1.60 -16.04
N ILE A 35 -4.71 -0.77 -16.25
CA ILE A 35 -4.69 0.59 -15.70
C ILE A 35 -5.74 1.42 -16.44
N PRO A 36 -6.75 1.97 -15.74
CA PRO A 36 -7.75 2.82 -16.37
C PRO A 36 -7.16 4.18 -16.79
N THR A 37 -7.73 4.80 -17.82
CA THR A 37 -7.30 6.13 -18.32
C THR A 37 -7.40 7.23 -17.25
N LYS A 38 -8.35 7.09 -16.32
CA LYS A 38 -8.53 7.98 -15.17
C LYS A 38 -8.59 7.11 -13.91
N PRO A 39 -7.45 6.83 -13.27
CA PRO A 39 -7.44 5.96 -12.09
C PRO A 39 -8.13 6.65 -10.91
N ASP A 40 -8.94 5.88 -10.20
CA ASP A 40 -9.55 6.23 -8.91
C ASP A 40 -9.46 5.00 -8.02
N CYS A 41 -8.99 5.18 -6.78
CA CYS A 41 -8.68 4.11 -5.83
C CYS A 41 -7.93 2.92 -6.48
N PHE A 42 -6.78 3.18 -7.13
CA PHE A 42 -6.06 2.16 -7.90
C PHE A 42 -4.57 2.06 -7.51
N ASN A 43 -4.09 0.83 -7.29
CA ASN A 43 -2.67 0.57 -7.06
C ASN A 43 -1.86 0.60 -8.37
N LEU A 44 -1.40 1.78 -8.75
CA LEU A 44 -0.53 1.99 -9.92
C LEU A 44 0.86 1.36 -9.78
N LEU A 45 1.24 0.91 -8.58
CA LEU A 45 2.52 0.27 -8.27
C LEU A 45 2.39 -1.26 -8.13
N ALA A 46 1.22 -1.83 -8.37
CA ALA A 46 0.97 -3.27 -8.31
C ALA A 46 1.87 -4.11 -9.24
N ARG A 47 2.48 -3.49 -10.26
CA ARG A 47 3.36 -4.17 -11.24
C ARG A 47 4.73 -3.50 -11.32
N PRO A 48 5.75 -4.16 -11.88
CA PRO A 48 6.96 -3.50 -12.33
C PRO A 48 6.63 -2.40 -13.35
N VAL A 49 7.22 -1.22 -13.19
CA VAL A 49 6.98 -0.07 -14.07
C VAL A 49 8.08 -0.01 -15.12
N ILE A 50 7.75 -0.39 -16.36
CA ILE A 50 8.72 -0.44 -17.46
C ILE A 50 8.83 0.93 -18.18
N ASN A 51 7.74 1.69 -18.26
CA ASN A 51 7.68 3.00 -18.93
C ASN A 51 6.82 4.00 -18.13
N GLY A 52 7.32 4.41 -16.97
CA GLY A 52 6.64 5.38 -16.10
C GLY A 52 6.60 6.79 -16.68
N CYS A 53 5.68 7.62 -16.17
CA CYS A 53 5.67 9.06 -16.44
C CYS A 53 7.02 9.68 -16.03
N ARG A 54 7.62 10.53 -16.87
CA ARG A 54 8.92 11.17 -16.57
C ARG A 54 8.88 12.06 -15.32
N ILE A 55 7.70 12.53 -14.94
CA ILE A 55 7.51 13.41 -13.79
C ILE A 55 7.35 12.59 -12.52
N CYS A 56 6.24 11.89 -12.35
CA CYS A 56 5.96 11.13 -11.12
C CYS A 56 6.46 9.68 -11.15
N GLY A 57 6.83 9.12 -12.30
CA GLY A 57 7.29 7.74 -12.41
C GLY A 57 6.18 6.68 -12.35
N LEU A 58 4.90 7.08 -12.30
CA LEU A 58 3.76 6.16 -12.33
C LEU A 58 3.36 5.81 -13.77
N PRO A 59 2.84 4.59 -14.02
CA PRO A 59 2.38 4.17 -15.35
C PRO A 59 1.01 4.78 -15.72
N GLY A 60 0.57 4.51 -16.95
CA GLY A 60 -0.79 4.82 -17.43
C GLY A 60 -1.01 6.25 -17.93
N HIS A 61 -0.02 7.14 -17.78
CA HIS A 61 -0.07 8.50 -18.33
C HIS A 61 1.34 9.04 -18.60
N GLN A 62 1.41 10.17 -19.31
CA GLN A 62 2.63 10.94 -19.50
C GLN A 62 2.34 12.42 -19.26
N SER A 63 3.32 13.15 -18.75
CA SER A 63 3.23 14.60 -18.56
C SER A 63 4.55 15.22 -18.99
N SER A 64 4.47 16.31 -19.76
CA SER A 64 5.62 16.97 -20.36
C SER A 64 6.23 18.05 -19.47
N ASN A 65 5.45 18.64 -18.56
CA ASN A 65 5.87 19.73 -17.68
C ASN A 65 5.25 19.59 -16.29
N ILE A 66 6.05 19.74 -15.23
CA ILE A 66 5.61 19.63 -13.84
C ILE A 66 4.59 20.69 -13.45
N LYS A 67 4.65 21.88 -14.07
CA LYS A 67 3.70 22.98 -13.82
C LYS A 67 2.28 22.67 -14.32
N ASN A 68 2.14 21.76 -15.30
CA ASN A 68 0.87 21.39 -15.93
C ASN A 68 0.65 19.87 -15.88
N ALA A 69 0.98 19.24 -14.75
CA ALA A 69 0.98 17.79 -14.58
C ALA A 69 -0.26 17.26 -13.84
N THR A 70 -1.45 17.69 -14.25
CA THR A 70 -2.73 17.29 -13.64
C THR A 70 -2.89 15.76 -13.58
N MET A 71 -2.44 15.04 -14.60
CA MET A 71 -2.51 13.58 -14.63
C MET A 71 -1.59 12.92 -13.60
N CYS A 72 -0.42 13.50 -13.31
CA CYS A 72 0.44 13.04 -12.23
C CYS A 72 -0.25 13.21 -10.87
N ARG A 73 -0.87 14.38 -10.64
CA ARG A 73 -1.63 14.64 -9.41
C ARG A 73 -2.78 13.64 -9.26
N THR A 74 -3.62 13.43 -10.29
CA THR A 74 -4.70 12.44 -10.26
C THR A 74 -4.19 11.03 -9.94
N ALA A 75 -3.09 10.61 -10.57
CA ALA A 75 -2.48 9.31 -10.32
C ALA A 75 -2.00 9.15 -8.87
N LEU A 76 -1.37 10.18 -8.29
CA LEU A 76 -0.89 10.18 -6.90
C LEU A 76 -2.04 10.15 -5.90
N ILE A 77 -3.12 10.91 -6.14
CA ILE A 77 -4.33 10.89 -5.30
C ILE A 77 -4.99 9.51 -5.37
N SER A 78 -5.16 8.95 -6.57
CA SER A 78 -5.74 7.63 -6.76
C SER A 78 -4.98 6.54 -6.01
N LEU A 79 -3.65 6.59 -6.07
CA LEU A 79 -2.78 5.67 -5.36
C LEU A 79 -2.88 5.85 -3.83
N THR A 80 -3.01 7.08 -3.35
CA THR A 80 -3.16 7.37 -1.91
C THR A 80 -4.52 6.90 -1.39
N ARG A 81 -5.61 7.16 -2.13
CA ARG A 81 -6.96 6.64 -1.82
C ARG A 81 -7.01 5.12 -1.79
N TYR A 82 -6.29 4.46 -2.70
CA TYR A 82 -6.15 3.01 -2.64
C TYR A 82 -5.59 2.55 -1.29
N TRP A 83 -4.54 3.21 -0.81
CA TRP A 83 -3.93 2.85 0.47
C TRP A 83 -4.77 3.25 1.68
N GLU A 84 -5.55 4.33 1.59
CA GLU A 84 -6.58 4.70 2.57
C GLU A 84 -7.61 3.56 2.72
N ASP A 85 -8.19 3.10 1.62
CA ASP A 85 -9.11 1.96 1.56
C ASP A 85 -8.53 0.66 2.15
N MET A 86 -7.23 0.42 1.91
CA MET A 86 -6.53 -0.74 2.45
C MET A 86 -6.23 -0.58 3.94
N ALA A 87 -5.91 0.63 4.40
CA ALA A 87 -5.63 0.94 5.79
C ALA A 87 -6.88 0.74 6.66
N GLU A 88 -8.06 1.12 6.17
CA GLU A 88 -9.33 0.82 6.83
C GLU A 88 -9.53 -0.68 7.03
N CYS A 89 -9.30 -1.48 5.98
CA CYS A 89 -9.42 -2.94 6.05
C CYS A 89 -8.41 -3.56 7.02
N ILE A 90 -7.15 -3.11 6.96
CA ILE A 90 -6.07 -3.60 7.82
C ILE A 90 -6.35 -3.26 9.28
N SER A 91 -6.73 -2.01 9.57
CA SER A 91 -7.06 -1.55 10.92
C SER A 91 -8.25 -2.32 11.50
N PHE A 92 -9.30 -2.51 10.69
CA PHE A 92 -10.47 -3.28 11.09
C PHE A 92 -10.10 -4.73 11.41
N LEU A 93 -9.37 -5.40 10.51
CA LEU A 93 -8.96 -6.80 10.69
C LEU A 93 -7.98 -6.98 11.85
N TYR A 94 -7.06 -6.04 12.05
CA TYR A 94 -6.13 -6.07 13.18
C TYR A 94 -6.88 -6.02 14.53
N SER A 95 -8.01 -5.32 14.58
CA SER A 95 -8.82 -5.16 15.79
C SER A 95 -9.82 -6.30 16.02
N HIS A 96 -10.25 -6.99 14.96
CA HIS A 96 -11.37 -7.94 15.02
C HIS A 96 -11.04 -9.38 14.56
N SER A 97 -9.83 -9.65 14.07
CA SER A 97 -9.39 -10.99 13.66
C SER A 97 -8.09 -11.37 14.35
N ASP A 98 -8.16 -12.29 15.32
CA ASP A 98 -6.99 -12.79 16.05
C ASP A 98 -5.91 -13.37 15.13
N ARG A 99 -6.33 -14.04 14.04
CA ARG A 99 -5.39 -14.60 13.05
C ARG A 99 -4.66 -13.50 12.29
N PHE A 100 -5.38 -12.46 11.88
CA PHE A 100 -4.78 -11.32 11.19
C PHE A 100 -3.87 -10.52 12.12
N HIS A 101 -4.32 -10.28 13.36
CA HIS A 101 -3.52 -9.65 14.40
C HIS A 101 -2.17 -10.37 14.61
N LYS A 102 -2.21 -11.70 14.78
CA LYS A 102 -1.00 -12.52 14.92
C LYS A 102 -0.11 -12.48 13.67
N ALA A 103 -0.70 -12.49 12.47
CA ALA A 103 0.06 -12.37 11.23
C ALA A 103 0.78 -11.02 11.12
N VAL A 104 0.13 -9.93 11.57
CA VAL A 104 0.73 -8.59 11.68
C VAL A 104 1.87 -8.58 12.70
N GLN A 105 1.69 -9.17 13.89
CA GLN A 105 2.75 -9.23 14.89
C GLN A 105 3.96 -10.08 14.48
N ALA A 106 3.75 -11.07 13.62
CA ALA A 106 4.78 -11.99 13.15
C ALA A 106 5.50 -11.52 11.87
N ILE A 107 5.15 -10.35 11.31
CA ILE A 107 5.85 -9.83 10.14
C ILE A 107 7.21 -9.25 10.56
N GLU A 108 8.25 -9.57 9.78
CA GLU A 108 9.60 -9.04 9.95
C GLU A 108 9.91 -8.13 8.76
N PRO A 109 9.49 -6.85 8.80
CA PRO A 109 9.69 -5.94 7.69
C PRO A 109 11.19 -5.70 7.48
N SER A 110 11.63 -5.67 6.22
CA SER A 110 13.01 -5.34 5.85
C SER A 110 13.03 -4.30 4.74
N TYR A 111 14.14 -3.57 4.62
CA TYR A 111 14.29 -2.55 3.58
C TYR A 111 14.12 -3.14 2.16
N ASP A 112 14.59 -4.36 1.92
CA ASP A 112 14.57 -5.01 0.61
C ASP A 112 13.20 -5.51 0.15
N MET A 113 12.24 -5.65 1.07
CA MET A 113 10.86 -5.96 0.70
C MET A 113 10.24 -4.95 -0.28
N ARG A 114 10.76 -3.71 -0.36
CA ARG A 114 10.33 -2.67 -1.32
C ARG A 114 10.58 -3.06 -2.79
N LEU A 115 11.54 -3.94 -3.05
CA LEU A 115 11.92 -4.37 -4.40
C LEU A 115 10.91 -5.36 -4.98
N ASP A 116 10.14 -6.03 -4.11
CA ASP A 116 9.11 -7.02 -4.47
C ASP A 116 9.64 -8.13 -5.40
N ASP A 117 10.91 -8.52 -5.20
CA ASP A 117 11.65 -9.53 -5.97
C ASP A 117 11.85 -10.85 -5.20
N GLY A 118 11.51 -10.87 -3.91
CA GLY A 118 11.60 -12.06 -3.06
C GLY A 118 10.55 -13.14 -3.38
N MET A 119 10.80 -14.36 -2.88
CA MET A 119 9.86 -15.47 -3.03
C MET A 119 8.52 -15.20 -2.35
N GLU A 120 7.45 -15.77 -2.91
CA GLU A 120 6.14 -15.72 -2.28
C GLU A 120 6.17 -16.44 -0.93
N LYS A 121 5.75 -15.75 0.13
CA LYS A 121 5.56 -16.37 1.43
C LYS A 121 4.42 -17.39 1.30
N SER A 122 4.69 -18.64 1.65
CA SER A 122 3.67 -19.70 1.78
C SER A 122 3.14 -19.75 3.21
N GLY A 123 1.87 -20.11 3.37
CA GLY A 123 1.27 -20.33 4.69
C GLY A 123 -0.21 -19.97 4.71
N ASP A 124 -0.69 -19.67 5.92
CA ASP A 124 -2.06 -19.22 6.14
C ASP A 124 -2.37 -17.94 5.38
N LEU A 125 -3.63 -17.81 4.95
CA LEU A 125 -4.13 -16.69 4.16
C LEU A 125 -3.66 -15.34 4.73
N GLU A 126 -3.88 -15.10 6.02
CA GLU A 126 -3.56 -13.83 6.69
C GLU A 126 -2.06 -13.53 6.64
N THR A 127 -1.19 -14.54 6.76
CA THR A 127 0.26 -14.37 6.64
C THR A 127 0.66 -13.95 5.23
N VAL A 128 0.06 -14.58 4.22
CA VAL A 128 0.29 -14.22 2.81
C VAL A 128 -0.21 -12.81 2.51
N LEU A 129 -1.39 -12.45 3.04
CA LEU A 129 -1.96 -11.12 2.87
C LEU A 129 -1.05 -10.05 3.50
N VAL A 130 -0.67 -10.22 4.77
CA VAL A 130 0.19 -9.25 5.48
C VAL A 130 1.55 -9.09 4.78
N ASP A 131 2.20 -10.18 4.38
CA ASP A 131 3.49 -10.11 3.67
C ASP A 131 3.39 -9.33 2.35
N ARG A 132 2.38 -9.64 1.52
CA ARG A 132 2.20 -8.96 0.23
C ARG A 132 1.81 -7.49 0.38
N MET A 133 0.94 -7.18 1.34
CA MET A 133 0.59 -5.79 1.66
C MET A 133 1.81 -5.01 2.16
N THR A 134 2.64 -5.61 3.00
CA THR A 134 3.88 -4.99 3.53
C THR A 134 4.85 -4.63 2.41
N ARG A 135 5.14 -5.56 1.49
CA ARG A 135 6.02 -5.33 0.33
C ARG A 135 5.50 -4.19 -0.56
N ASN A 136 4.22 -4.24 -0.92
CA ASN A 136 3.62 -3.22 -1.78
C ASN A 136 3.55 -1.85 -1.08
N PHE A 137 3.33 -1.82 0.23
CA PHE A 137 3.34 -0.58 1.02
C PHE A 137 4.74 0.03 1.07
N LEU A 138 5.78 -0.78 1.26
CA LEU A 138 7.18 -0.32 1.18
C LEU A 138 7.53 0.21 -0.21
N LYS A 139 7.04 -0.44 -1.27
CA LYS A 139 7.18 0.06 -2.64
C LYS A 139 6.50 1.42 -2.83
N TYR A 140 5.33 1.61 -2.25
CA TYR A 140 4.60 2.88 -2.26
C TYR A 140 5.35 3.99 -1.52
N THR A 141 5.78 3.76 -0.29
CA THR A 141 6.52 4.75 0.50
C THR A 141 7.87 5.07 -0.14
N ALA A 142 8.58 4.08 -0.69
CA ALA A 142 9.82 4.28 -1.45
C ALA A 142 9.60 5.10 -2.72
N HIS A 143 8.51 4.85 -3.44
CA HIS A 143 8.14 5.62 -4.63
C HIS A 143 7.94 7.10 -4.29
N VAL A 144 7.09 7.41 -3.30
CA VAL A 144 6.79 8.79 -2.90
C VAL A 144 8.05 9.48 -2.36
N SER A 145 8.85 8.78 -1.55
CA SER A 145 10.13 9.30 -1.03
C SER A 145 11.08 9.72 -2.16
N ARG A 146 11.19 8.89 -3.21
CA ARG A 146 12.02 9.19 -4.39
C ARG A 146 11.57 10.43 -5.14
N ILE A 147 10.27 10.73 -5.14
CA ILE A 147 9.70 11.88 -5.87
C ILE A 147 9.28 13.02 -4.94
N ARG A 148 9.68 13.03 -3.66
CA ARG A 148 9.16 13.94 -2.62
C ARG A 148 9.11 15.41 -3.05
N ALA A 149 10.18 15.93 -3.65
CA ALA A 149 10.22 17.31 -4.14
C ALA A 149 9.14 17.59 -5.21
N LYS A 150 8.90 16.63 -6.10
CA LYS A 150 7.85 16.73 -7.13
C LYS A 150 6.47 16.53 -6.52
N PHE A 151 6.33 15.61 -5.57
CA PHE A 151 5.09 15.38 -4.83
C PHE A 151 4.60 16.67 -4.17
N ASN A 152 5.49 17.42 -3.51
CA ASN A 152 5.19 18.72 -2.89
C ASN A 152 4.81 19.83 -3.88
N VAL A 153 5.15 19.68 -5.17
CA VAL A 153 4.75 20.63 -6.23
C VAL A 153 3.44 20.21 -6.89
N LEU A 154 3.20 18.90 -6.99
CA LEU A 154 2.05 18.33 -7.67
C LEU A 154 0.79 18.28 -6.80
N CYS A 155 0.96 18.07 -5.49
CA CYS A 155 -0.12 17.89 -4.53
C CYS A 155 -0.27 19.13 -3.65
N ASN A 156 -1.50 19.42 -3.22
CA ASN A 156 -1.78 20.47 -2.26
C ASN A 156 -1.54 19.97 -0.81
N GLU A 157 -1.62 20.88 0.16
CA GLU A 157 -1.37 20.55 1.58
C GLU A 157 -2.30 19.46 2.12
N GLU A 158 -3.58 19.46 1.73
CA GLU A 158 -4.56 18.45 2.15
C GLU A 158 -4.18 17.05 1.64
N GLU A 159 -3.76 16.94 0.38
CA GLU A 159 -3.35 15.68 -0.24
C GLU A 159 -2.06 15.13 0.35
N ILE A 160 -1.11 16.03 0.65
CA ILE A 160 0.11 15.67 1.37
C ILE A 160 -0.23 15.20 2.78
N GLY A 161 -1.13 15.89 3.48
CA GLY A 161 -1.61 15.49 4.80
C GLY A 161 -2.23 14.09 4.82
N LYS A 162 -3.10 13.80 3.85
CA LYS A 162 -3.71 12.46 3.68
C LYS A 162 -2.68 11.37 3.46
N TYR A 163 -1.67 11.64 2.62
CA TYR A 163 -0.55 10.71 2.44
C TYR A 163 0.17 10.41 3.74
N GLU A 164 0.54 11.43 4.51
CA GLU A 164 1.29 11.27 5.76
C GLU A 164 0.46 10.54 6.83
N GLU A 165 -0.84 10.78 6.90
CA GLU A 165 -1.76 10.05 7.78
C GLU A 165 -1.81 8.56 7.45
N VAL A 166 -2.10 8.23 6.19
CA VAL A 166 -2.16 6.83 5.72
C VAL A 166 -0.82 6.14 5.91
N LYS A 167 0.28 6.83 5.59
CA LYS A 167 1.63 6.33 5.80
C LYS A 167 1.86 5.98 7.27
N LYS A 168 1.62 6.91 8.19
CA LYS A 168 1.84 6.70 9.63
C LYS A 168 1.00 5.54 10.18
N LEU A 169 -0.26 5.45 9.75
CA LEU A 169 -1.16 4.38 10.17
C LEU A 169 -0.64 3.00 9.74
N LEU A 170 -0.26 2.87 8.46
CA LEU A 170 0.24 1.62 7.91
C LEU A 170 1.66 1.27 8.36
N GLU A 171 2.51 2.25 8.67
CA GLU A 171 3.80 2.03 9.34
C GLU A 171 3.58 1.35 10.70
N GLY A 172 2.55 1.78 11.46
CA GLY A 172 2.17 1.17 12.74
C GLY A 172 1.77 -0.30 12.62
N PHE A 173 0.98 -0.65 11.60
CA PHE A 173 0.55 -2.04 11.40
C PHE A 173 1.60 -2.88 10.68
N LEU A 174 2.00 -2.50 9.47
CA LEU A 174 2.77 -3.36 8.57
C LEU A 174 4.27 -3.35 8.86
N LEU A 175 4.78 -2.29 9.50
CA LEU A 175 6.21 -2.12 9.74
C LEU A 175 6.59 -2.13 11.23
N GLY A 176 5.66 -2.47 12.13
CA GLY A 176 5.91 -2.45 13.58
C GLY A 176 6.25 -1.07 14.12
N GLY A 177 5.76 0.00 13.47
CA GLY A 177 6.05 1.40 13.82
C GLY A 177 7.36 1.94 13.24
N LEU A 178 8.13 1.13 12.49
CA LEU A 178 9.34 1.59 11.81
C LEU A 178 8.99 2.34 10.52
N THR A 179 9.84 3.32 10.17
CA THR A 179 9.77 4.00 8.86
C THR A 179 10.67 3.32 7.84
N LEU A 180 10.49 3.66 6.55
CA LEU A 180 11.40 3.23 5.49
C LEU A 180 12.86 3.62 5.76
N SER A 181 13.08 4.78 6.39
CA SER A 181 14.42 5.26 6.75
C SER A 181 15.04 4.43 7.88
N ASP A 182 14.24 4.02 8.88
CA ASP A 182 14.72 3.15 9.96
C ASP A 182 15.12 1.78 9.42
N LEU A 183 14.30 1.20 8.54
CA LEU A 183 14.60 -0.07 7.88
C LEU A 183 15.88 0.01 7.05
N TYR A 184 16.12 1.13 6.36
CA TYR A 184 17.36 1.36 5.62
C TYR A 184 18.59 1.43 6.55
N GLN A 185 18.49 2.16 7.66
CA GLN A 185 19.59 2.23 8.63
C GLN A 185 19.92 0.85 9.22
N GLN A 186 18.89 0.05 9.51
CA GLN A 186 19.06 -1.32 9.98
C GLN A 186 19.72 -2.23 8.94
N SER A 187 19.43 -2.05 7.64
CA SER A 187 20.07 -2.86 6.59
C SER A 187 21.55 -2.54 6.46
N VAL A 188 21.91 -1.25 6.49
CA VAL A 188 23.32 -0.81 6.40
C VAL A 188 24.13 -1.19 7.64
N ALA A 189 23.53 -1.17 8.83
CA ALA A 189 24.23 -1.53 10.08
C ALA A 189 24.50 -3.04 10.25
N LYS A 190 23.88 -3.89 9.41
CA LYS A 190 24.07 -5.34 9.38
C LYS A 190 25.12 -5.79 8.36
N GLU A 191 25.60 -4.87 7.52
CA GLU A 191 26.74 -5.05 6.59
C GLU A 191 28.06 -4.74 7.29
#